data_AF-W6N8V7-F1
#
_entry.id   AF-W6N8V7-F1
#
_cell.length_a   1.000
_cell.length_b   1.000
_cell.length_c   1.000
_cell.angle_alpha   90.00
_cell.angle_beta   90.00
_cell.angle_gamma   90.00
#
_symmetry.space_group_name_H-M   'P 1'
#
loop_
_entity.id
_entity.type
_entity.pdbx_description
1 polymer ?
#
loop_
_entity_poly.entity_id
_entity_poly.type
_entity_poly.pdbx_seq_one_letter_code
_entity_poly.pdbx_strand_id
1 'polypeptide(L)'
;VRAPYVPETVRQRKQRMQTDEPIERDENTRRLERELELELEDEYILDLKKHYMLKNPEEKYDVIPEIWEGHNLADFVDVEIQKKLADLLAEEELREKAGEYDPDLDSDDEETKEKLELARQIREKEKLLTLENQINKKKAGNQVSRLNVRKRERSMSRLEEQIEELGVEVDAKRMKNLQGQAQKPQLGKKVKVGRSPSLSASRPPPRDELGISNKAKRLKAEKLRAKAMQRLKREARKGEADRHVYDLKPKHLFSGKRKMGKTDRR
;
A
#
# COMPACT_ATOMS: atom_id res chain seq x y z
N VAL A 1 -53.10 -42.52 -12.50
CA VAL A 1 -53.32 -41.26 -13.23
C VAL A 1 -53.02 -40.10 -12.29
N ARG A 2 -52.16 -39.13 -12.66
CA ARG A 2 -51.94 -37.91 -11.86
C ARG A 2 -53.07 -36.93 -12.18
N ALA A 3 -54.08 -36.87 -11.32
CA ALA A 3 -55.19 -35.94 -11.50
C ALA A 3 -54.72 -34.48 -11.28
N PRO A 4 -55.27 -33.51 -12.01
CA PRO A 4 -54.98 -32.09 -11.77
C PRO A 4 -55.52 -31.67 -10.40
N TYR A 5 -54.68 -30.98 -9.61
CA TYR A 5 -55.09 -30.41 -8.33
C TYR A 5 -55.73 -29.03 -8.55
N VAL A 6 -57.03 -28.93 -8.29
CA VAL A 6 -57.77 -27.66 -8.30
C VAL A 6 -58.20 -27.35 -6.88
N PRO A 7 -57.67 -26.28 -6.25
CA PRO A 7 -58.06 -25.88 -4.91
C PRO A 7 -59.57 -25.65 -4.78
N GLU A 8 -60.11 -26.01 -3.62
CA GLU A 8 -61.56 -25.97 -3.38
C GLU A 8 -62.14 -24.55 -3.48
N THR A 9 -61.38 -23.55 -3.04
CA THR A 9 -61.72 -22.12 -3.15
C THR A 9 -61.99 -21.69 -4.60
N VAL A 10 -61.21 -22.20 -5.55
CA VAL A 10 -61.36 -21.89 -6.98
C VAL A 10 -62.57 -22.63 -7.57
N ARG A 11 -62.83 -23.87 -7.13
CA ARG A 11 -64.01 -24.64 -7.56
C ARG A 11 -65.31 -23.97 -7.13
N GLN A 12 -65.38 -23.54 -5.87
CA GLN A 12 -66.53 -22.83 -5.33
C GLN A 12 -66.77 -21.52 -6.09
N ARG A 13 -65.70 -20.77 -6.41
CA ARG A 13 -65.81 -19.56 -7.24
C ARG A 13 -66.34 -19.86 -8.64
N LYS A 14 -65.88 -20.95 -9.28
CA LYS A 14 -66.35 -21.35 -10.61
C LYS A 14 -67.83 -21.74 -10.60
N GLN A 15 -68.29 -22.45 -9.57
CA GLN A 15 -69.71 -22.81 -9.41
C GLN A 15 -70.59 -21.56 -9.27
N ARG A 16 -70.15 -20.55 -8.51
CA ARG A 16 -70.84 -19.26 -8.37
C ARG A 16 -70.88 -18.43 -9.65
N MET A 17 -69.95 -18.63 -10.59
CA MET A 17 -69.96 -17.95 -11.89
C MET A 17 -70.82 -18.68 -12.94
N GLN A 18 -71.31 -19.89 -12.66
CA GLN A 18 -72.14 -20.68 -13.58
C GLN A 18 -73.65 -20.46 -13.35
N THR A 19 -74.03 -19.90 -12.21
CA THR A 19 -75.37 -19.35 -11.98
C THR A 19 -75.45 -18.00 -12.71
N ASP A 20 -76.43 -17.81 -13.61
CA ASP A 20 -76.62 -16.62 -14.47
C ASP A 20 -76.95 -15.31 -13.72
N GLU A 21 -76.61 -15.22 -12.44
CA GLU A 21 -76.75 -14.01 -11.64
C GLU A 21 -75.59 -13.04 -11.98
N PRO A 22 -75.89 -11.80 -12.40
CA PRO A 22 -74.85 -10.81 -12.68
C PRO A 22 -74.05 -10.51 -11.41
N ILE A 23 -72.72 -10.63 -11.49
CA ILE A 23 -71.82 -10.25 -10.39
C ILE A 23 -71.72 -8.73 -10.39
N GLU A 24 -72.63 -8.07 -9.69
CA GLU A 24 -72.54 -6.64 -9.42
C GLU A 24 -71.41 -6.37 -8.42
N ARG A 25 -70.70 -5.25 -8.62
CA ARG A 25 -69.65 -4.84 -7.69
C ARG A 25 -70.28 -4.18 -6.47
N ASP A 26 -70.59 -4.98 -5.46
CA ASP A 26 -71.08 -4.49 -4.17
C ASP A 26 -69.97 -3.87 -3.31
N GLU A 27 -70.33 -3.14 -2.25
CA GLU A 27 -69.40 -2.60 -1.23
C GLU A 27 -68.53 -3.70 -0.56
N ASN A 28 -69.00 -4.95 -0.58
CA ASN A 28 -68.29 -6.12 -0.05
C ASN A 28 -67.30 -6.73 -1.05
N THR A 29 -67.23 -6.22 -2.28
CA THR A 29 -66.21 -6.68 -3.24
C THR A 29 -64.84 -6.12 -2.88
N ARG A 30 -63.80 -6.98 -2.95
CA ARG A 30 -62.45 -6.58 -2.58
C ARG A 30 -61.96 -5.47 -3.54
N ARG A 31 -61.60 -4.32 -2.97
CA ARG A 31 -60.93 -3.23 -3.71
C ARG A 31 -59.64 -3.75 -4.36
N LEU A 32 -59.45 -3.38 -5.62
CA LEU A 32 -58.23 -3.70 -6.36
C LEU A 32 -57.16 -2.65 -6.08
N GLU A 33 -55.89 -3.03 -6.15
CA GLU A 33 -54.80 -2.07 -5.90
C GLU A 33 -54.79 -0.92 -6.92
N ARG A 34 -55.25 -1.18 -8.15
CA ARG A 34 -55.45 -0.15 -9.19
C ARG A 34 -56.53 0.88 -8.81
N GLU A 35 -57.55 0.48 -8.05
CA GLU A 35 -58.58 1.40 -7.59
C GLU A 35 -58.04 2.30 -6.47
N LEU A 36 -57.22 1.75 -5.57
CA LEU A 36 -56.53 2.51 -4.54
C LEU A 36 -55.49 3.49 -5.12
N GLU A 37 -54.77 3.09 -6.17
CA GLU A 37 -53.85 3.95 -6.91
C GLU A 37 -54.57 5.15 -7.55
N LEU A 38 -55.73 4.92 -8.18
CA LEU A 38 -56.54 6.01 -8.75
C LEU A 38 -57.17 6.93 -7.70
N GLU A 39 -57.47 6.40 -6.50
CA GLU A 39 -58.06 7.17 -5.39
C GLU A 39 -57.02 8.08 -4.69
N LEU A 40 -55.80 7.58 -4.51
CA LEU A 40 -54.73 8.28 -3.79
C LEU A 40 -53.78 9.06 -4.70
N GLU A 41 -53.78 8.77 -6.01
CA GLU A 41 -52.96 9.41 -7.04
C GLU A 41 -51.49 9.60 -6.60
N ASP A 42 -51.06 10.83 -6.36
CA ASP A 42 -49.67 11.18 -6.00
C ASP A 42 -49.27 10.73 -4.58
N GLU A 43 -50.23 10.50 -3.67
CA GLU A 43 -49.97 10.04 -2.30
C GLU A 43 -49.81 8.50 -2.23
N TYR A 44 -50.07 7.79 -3.33
CA TYR A 44 -50.00 6.34 -3.36
C TYR A 44 -48.56 5.82 -3.34
N ILE A 45 -48.22 5.04 -2.32
CA ILE A 45 -46.97 4.28 -2.24
C ILE A 45 -47.32 2.79 -2.11
N LEU A 46 -46.83 1.98 -3.06
CA LEU A 46 -47.02 0.53 -3.04
C LEU A 46 -46.29 -0.10 -1.83
N ASP A 47 -47.06 -0.45 -0.80
CA ASP A 47 -46.54 -1.17 0.37
C ASP A 47 -46.48 -2.68 0.10
N LEU A 48 -45.26 -3.17 -0.15
CA LEU A 48 -45.01 -4.61 -0.37
C LEU A 48 -45.24 -5.44 0.91
N LYS A 49 -45.07 -4.84 2.10
CA LYS A 49 -45.20 -5.55 3.38
C LYS A 49 -46.67 -5.77 3.74
N LYS A 50 -47.61 -4.97 3.23
CA LYS A 50 -49.08 -4.99 3.48
C LYS A 50 -49.76 -6.37 3.43
N HIS A 51 -49.23 -7.35 2.72
CA HIS A 51 -49.85 -8.67 2.59
C HIS A 51 -49.02 -9.83 3.14
N TYR A 52 -47.97 -9.55 3.93
CA TYR A 52 -47.18 -10.60 4.57
C TYR A 52 -47.99 -11.33 5.64
N MET A 53 -47.86 -12.66 5.66
CA MET A 53 -48.49 -13.54 6.65
C MET A 53 -47.41 -13.97 7.66
N LEU A 54 -47.30 -13.20 8.75
CA LEU A 54 -46.41 -13.51 9.86
C LEU A 54 -47.20 -14.14 11.01
N LYS A 55 -46.48 -14.78 11.95
CA LYS A 55 -47.09 -15.30 13.18
C LYS A 55 -47.69 -14.18 14.02
N ASN A 56 -46.92 -13.09 14.15
CA ASN A 56 -47.33 -11.88 14.84
C ASN A 56 -47.55 -10.76 13.79
N PRO A 57 -48.73 -10.15 13.72
CA PRO A 57 -49.02 -9.13 12.71
C PRO A 57 -48.32 -7.78 12.98
N GLU A 58 -47.89 -7.53 14.21
CA GLU A 58 -47.24 -6.29 14.64
C GLU A 58 -45.84 -6.14 14.02
N GLU A 59 -45.10 -7.25 13.91
CA GLU A 59 -43.71 -7.31 13.40
C GLU A 59 -43.60 -7.07 11.88
N LYS A 60 -44.74 -6.90 11.20
CA LYS A 60 -44.82 -6.79 9.74
C LYS A 60 -44.05 -5.60 9.18
N TYR A 61 -43.97 -4.52 9.94
CA TYR A 61 -43.33 -3.28 9.52
C TYR A 61 -41.91 -3.12 10.08
N ASP A 62 -41.44 -4.07 10.88
CA ASP A 62 -40.11 -4.02 11.48
C ASP A 62 -39.01 -4.00 10.40
N VAL A 63 -37.89 -3.35 10.75
CA VAL A 63 -36.72 -3.20 9.87
C VAL A 63 -35.74 -4.33 10.20
N ILE A 64 -35.44 -5.16 9.20
CA ILE A 64 -34.49 -6.26 9.35
C ILE A 64 -33.08 -5.70 9.13
N PRO A 65 -32.15 -5.86 10.09
CA PRO A 65 -30.75 -5.49 9.89
C PRO A 65 -30.11 -6.43 8.86
N GLU A 66 -29.42 -5.88 7.86
CA GLU A 66 -28.79 -6.69 6.81
C GLU A 66 -27.31 -6.99 7.12
N ILE A 67 -26.58 -6.02 7.66
CA ILE A 67 -25.12 -6.10 7.85
C ILE A 67 -24.74 -5.70 9.27
N TRP A 68 -23.85 -6.46 9.89
CA TRP A 68 -23.24 -6.18 11.19
C TRP A 68 -21.73 -6.41 11.14
N GLU A 69 -20.93 -5.39 11.50
CA GLU A 69 -19.45 -5.46 11.53
C GLU A 69 -18.81 -6.12 10.28
N GLY A 70 -19.36 -5.82 9.10
CA GLY A 70 -18.86 -6.35 7.82
C GLY A 70 -19.35 -7.76 7.45
N HIS A 71 -20.23 -8.36 8.25
CA HIS A 71 -20.83 -9.67 8.00
C HIS A 71 -22.34 -9.53 7.72
N ASN A 72 -22.89 -10.42 6.88
CA ASN A 72 -24.32 -10.41 6.58
C ASN A 72 -25.08 -11.19 7.66
N LEU A 73 -26.17 -10.62 8.17
CA LEU A 73 -26.98 -11.27 9.20
C LEU A 73 -27.69 -12.53 8.66
N ALA A 74 -28.10 -12.50 7.39
CA ALA A 74 -28.81 -13.59 6.73
C ALA A 74 -28.04 -14.93 6.78
N ASP A 75 -26.71 -14.87 6.79
CA ASP A 75 -25.85 -16.06 6.83
C ASP A 75 -25.88 -16.77 8.20
N PHE A 76 -26.33 -16.08 9.26
CA PHE A 76 -26.40 -16.58 10.64
C PHE A 76 -27.82 -16.92 11.10
N VAL A 77 -28.82 -16.81 10.22
CA VAL A 77 -30.22 -17.14 10.56
C VAL A 77 -30.42 -18.65 10.50
N ASP A 78 -30.45 -19.29 11.67
CA ASP A 78 -30.72 -20.72 11.83
C ASP A 78 -31.70 -20.97 12.99
N VAL A 79 -32.60 -21.95 12.83
CA VAL A 79 -33.55 -22.37 13.85
C VAL A 79 -32.83 -22.94 15.08
N GLU A 80 -31.67 -23.57 14.89
CA GLU A 80 -30.90 -24.22 15.97
C GLU A 80 -29.67 -23.40 16.43
N ILE A 81 -29.62 -22.11 16.12
CA ILE A 81 -28.46 -21.26 16.44
C ILE A 81 -28.08 -21.28 17.94
N GLN A 82 -29.07 -21.33 18.83
CA GLN A 82 -28.85 -21.35 20.28
C GLN A 82 -28.17 -22.64 20.76
N LYS A 83 -28.48 -23.79 20.16
CA LYS A 83 -27.83 -25.06 20.50
C LYS A 83 -26.37 -25.06 20.06
N LYS A 84 -26.13 -24.65 18.80
CA LYS A 84 -24.77 -24.51 18.24
C LYS A 84 -23.92 -23.56 19.08
N LEU A 85 -24.50 -22.44 19.53
CA LEU A 85 -23.82 -21.50 20.42
C LEU A 85 -23.48 -22.14 21.77
N ALA A 86 -24.40 -22.88 22.38
CA ALA A 86 -24.14 -23.56 23.65
C ALA A 86 -23.03 -24.62 23.55
N ASP A 87 -23.02 -25.40 22.46
CA ASP A 87 -21.98 -26.40 22.20
C ASP A 87 -20.60 -25.75 22.03
N LEU A 88 -20.53 -24.62 21.31
CA LEU A 88 -19.29 -23.84 21.14
C LEU A 88 -18.79 -23.26 22.47
N LEU A 89 -19.67 -22.71 23.30
CA LEU A 89 -19.29 -22.18 24.61
C LEU A 89 -18.75 -23.29 25.53
N ALA A 90 -19.37 -24.47 25.52
CA ALA A 90 -18.85 -25.62 26.26
C ALA A 90 -17.47 -26.07 25.76
N GLU A 91 -17.22 -26.01 24.45
CA GLU A 91 -15.90 -26.28 23.89
C GLU A 91 -14.87 -25.22 24.31
N GLU A 92 -15.22 -23.94 24.27
CA GLU A 92 -14.34 -22.85 24.74
C GLU A 92 -13.98 -23.00 26.22
N GLU A 93 -14.94 -23.32 27.10
CA GLU A 93 -14.66 -23.58 28.52
C GLU A 93 -13.66 -24.72 28.72
N LEU A 94 -13.71 -25.77 27.89
CA LEU A 94 -12.74 -26.86 27.95
C LEU A 94 -11.35 -26.39 27.50
N ARG A 95 -11.26 -25.54 26.48
CA ARG A 95 -9.99 -24.96 25.99
C ARG A 95 -9.38 -24.00 27.01
N GLU A 96 -10.20 -23.17 27.66
CA GLU A 96 -9.76 -22.29 28.75
C GLU A 96 -9.26 -23.10 29.95
N LYS A 97 -9.97 -24.15 30.37
CA LYS A 97 -9.53 -25.07 31.44
C LYS A 97 -8.25 -25.81 31.08
N ALA A 98 -8.02 -26.08 29.80
CA ALA A 98 -6.78 -26.66 29.29
C ALA A 98 -5.61 -25.65 29.29
N GLY A 99 -5.87 -24.36 29.51
CA GLY A 99 -4.86 -23.31 29.57
C GLY A 99 -4.43 -22.78 28.20
N GLU A 100 -5.18 -23.04 27.12
CA GLU A 100 -4.80 -22.63 25.74
C GLU A 100 -4.59 -21.11 25.61
N TYR A 101 -5.32 -20.32 26.40
CA TYR A 101 -5.27 -18.86 26.38
C TYR A 101 -4.45 -18.26 27.53
N ASP A 102 -3.69 -19.07 28.27
CA ASP A 102 -2.82 -18.56 29.34
C ASP A 102 -1.60 -17.85 28.73
N PRO A 103 -1.47 -16.52 28.84
CA PRO A 103 -0.35 -15.78 28.27
C PRO A 103 0.97 -16.09 29.00
N ASP A 104 0.92 -16.68 30.18
CA ASP A 104 2.09 -16.96 31.02
C ASP A 104 2.70 -18.36 30.76
N LEU A 105 2.14 -19.11 29.80
CA LEU A 105 2.64 -20.43 29.40
C LEU A 105 4.03 -20.36 28.73
N ASP A 106 4.36 -19.22 28.14
CA ASP A 106 5.72 -18.91 27.67
C ASP A 106 6.57 -18.39 28.84
N SER A 107 7.00 -19.32 29.69
CA SER A 107 8.07 -19.09 30.67
C SER A 107 9.36 -18.75 29.92
N ASP A 108 9.64 -17.47 29.72
CA ASP A 108 10.96 -17.01 29.30
C ASP A 108 11.99 -17.38 30.37
N ASP A 109 12.66 -18.52 30.18
CA ASP A 109 13.81 -18.96 30.96
C ASP A 109 14.83 -17.80 31.07
N GLU A 110 15.54 -17.68 32.21
CA GLU A 110 16.53 -16.62 32.40
C GLU A 110 17.58 -16.59 31.25
N GLU A 111 17.94 -17.77 30.74
CA GLU A 111 18.84 -17.93 29.59
C GLU A 111 18.27 -17.34 28.28
N THR A 112 16.96 -17.39 28.03
CA THR A 112 16.36 -16.81 26.81
C THR A 112 16.37 -15.29 26.89
N LYS A 113 16.11 -14.71 28.07
CA LYS A 113 16.19 -13.27 28.32
C LYS A 113 17.60 -12.74 28.09
N GLU A 114 18.62 -13.39 28.64
CA GLU A 114 20.02 -13.05 28.42
C GLU A 114 20.40 -13.09 26.92
N LYS A 115 19.98 -14.13 26.20
CA LYS A 115 20.20 -14.25 24.74
C LYS A 115 19.52 -13.12 23.97
N LEU A 116 18.31 -12.72 24.34
CA LEU A 116 17.58 -11.63 23.70
C LEU A 116 18.25 -10.27 23.96
N GLU A 117 18.71 -10.02 25.18
CA GLU A 117 19.46 -8.82 25.53
C GLU A 117 20.79 -8.73 24.76
N LEU A 118 21.55 -9.82 24.72
CA LEU A 118 22.78 -9.90 23.93
C LEU A 118 22.50 -9.66 22.44
N ALA A 119 21.42 -10.25 21.90
CA ALA A 119 21.02 -10.04 20.51
C ALA A 119 20.65 -8.58 20.22
N ARG A 120 20.04 -7.86 21.17
CA ARG A 120 19.78 -6.42 21.04
C ARG A 120 21.08 -5.62 20.97
N GLN A 121 22.03 -5.89 21.86
CA GLN A 121 23.34 -5.23 21.87
C GLN A 121 24.10 -5.45 20.55
N ILE A 122 24.08 -6.69 20.01
CA ILE A 122 24.70 -7.01 18.71
C ILE A 122 24.06 -6.18 17.59
N ARG A 123 22.72 -6.15 17.51
CA ARG A 123 21.98 -5.39 16.47
C ARG A 123 22.26 -3.89 16.55
N GLU A 124 22.36 -3.33 17.75
CA GLU A 124 22.72 -1.93 17.95
C GLU A 124 24.13 -1.63 17.46
N LYS A 125 25.10 -2.48 17.81
CA LYS A 125 26.49 -2.35 17.35
C LYS A 125 26.60 -2.47 15.83
N GLU A 126 25.87 -3.40 15.20
CA GLU A 126 25.79 -3.53 13.74
C GLU A 126 25.20 -2.29 13.07
N LYS A 127 24.15 -1.71 13.64
CA LYS A 127 23.55 -0.45 13.18
C LYS A 127 24.56 0.71 13.25
N LEU A 128 25.30 0.82 14.34
CA LEU A 128 26.34 1.85 14.48
C LEU A 128 27.45 1.66 13.44
N LEU A 129 27.93 0.43 13.23
CA LEU A 129 28.94 0.11 12.22
C LEU A 129 28.47 0.41 10.78
N THR A 130 27.22 0.08 10.46
CA THR A 130 26.64 0.39 9.15
C THR A 130 26.47 1.89 8.94
N LEU A 131 26.02 2.65 9.94
CA LEU A 131 25.95 4.10 9.90
C LEU A 131 27.33 4.75 9.73
N GLU A 132 28.33 4.30 10.50
CA GLU A 132 29.70 4.77 10.38
C GLU A 132 30.23 4.52 8.96
N ASN A 133 29.99 3.32 8.42
CA ASN A 133 30.36 2.95 7.05
C ASN A 133 29.68 3.83 5.99
N GLN A 134 28.41 4.17 6.16
CA GLN A 134 27.71 5.07 5.24
C GLN A 134 28.27 6.49 5.30
N ILE A 135 28.50 7.04 6.49
CA ILE A 135 29.15 8.35 6.68
C ILE A 135 30.53 8.35 6.02
N ASN A 136 31.27 7.27 6.25
CA ASN A 136 32.58 7.04 5.67
C ASN A 136 32.51 7.04 4.13
N LYS A 137 31.62 6.25 3.52
CA LYS A 137 31.46 6.21 2.05
C LYS A 137 31.07 7.57 1.47
N LYS A 138 30.14 8.29 2.11
CA LYS A 138 29.74 9.66 1.72
C LYS A 138 30.90 10.64 1.72
N LYS A 139 31.77 10.59 2.75
CA LYS A 139 32.96 11.47 2.85
C LYS A 139 34.07 11.09 1.86
N ALA A 140 34.28 9.80 1.60
CA ALA A 140 35.40 9.32 0.79
C ALA A 140 35.14 9.38 -0.72
N GLY A 141 33.88 9.40 -1.17
CA GLY A 141 33.55 9.27 -2.60
C GLY A 141 33.92 7.90 -3.18
N ASN A 142 33.62 7.67 -4.47
CA ASN A 142 33.73 6.33 -5.08
C ASN A 142 35.17 5.82 -5.29
N GLN A 143 36.20 6.68 -5.31
CA GLN A 143 37.58 6.27 -5.60
C GLN A 143 38.62 7.27 -5.10
N VAL A 144 38.86 7.34 -3.79
CA VAL A 144 40.01 8.12 -3.33
C VAL A 144 40.72 7.39 -2.20
N SER A 145 42.04 7.31 -2.29
CA SER A 145 42.84 6.64 -1.27
C SER A 145 42.62 7.33 0.08
N ARG A 146 42.49 6.53 1.15
CA ARG A 146 42.33 7.00 2.54
C ARG A 146 43.37 8.06 2.95
N LEU A 147 44.51 8.12 2.26
CA LEU A 147 45.63 9.03 2.52
C LEU A 147 45.38 10.49 2.10
N ASN A 148 44.55 10.73 1.07
CA ASN A 148 44.47 12.05 0.43
C ASN A 148 43.18 12.83 0.71
N VAL A 149 42.12 12.19 1.23
CA VAL A 149 40.78 12.81 1.36
C VAL A 149 40.37 13.07 2.81
N ARG A 150 40.90 12.32 3.77
CA ARG A 150 40.50 12.45 5.18
C ARG A 150 41.64 12.94 6.03
N LYS A 151 41.31 13.77 7.03
CA LYS A 151 42.21 14.03 8.17
C LYS A 151 42.55 12.68 8.81
N ARG A 152 43.79 12.54 9.26
CA ARG A 152 44.28 11.33 9.93
C ARG A 152 43.53 11.14 11.25
N GLU A 153 42.56 10.24 11.25
CA GLU A 153 41.81 9.87 12.45
C GLU A 153 42.46 8.72 13.25
N ARG A 154 43.45 8.03 12.66
CA ARG A 154 44.27 6.99 13.31
C ARG A 154 45.33 7.60 14.25
N SER A 155 44.89 8.07 15.42
CA SER A 155 45.77 8.42 16.54
C SER A 155 46.12 7.17 17.36
N MET A 156 47.23 7.23 18.10
CA MET A 156 47.64 6.15 19.00
C MET A 156 46.64 5.99 20.16
N SER A 157 46.15 7.11 20.70
CA SER A 157 45.14 7.12 21.77
C SER A 157 43.83 6.43 21.36
N ARG A 158 43.32 6.70 20.15
CA ARG A 158 42.09 6.07 19.66
C ARG A 158 42.27 4.57 19.44
N LEU A 159 43.47 4.15 19.04
CA LEU A 159 43.78 2.74 18.85
C LEU A 159 43.91 2.01 20.20
N GLU A 160 44.47 2.67 21.21
CA GLU A 160 44.54 2.19 22.60
C GLU A 160 43.13 1.99 23.17
N GLU A 161 42.28 3.03 23.12
CA GLU A 161 40.87 2.97 23.56
C GLU A 161 40.08 1.84 22.89
N GLN A 162 40.22 1.65 21.57
CA GLN A 162 39.50 0.60 20.83
C GLN A 162 39.96 -0.82 21.17
N ILE A 163 41.24 -1.00 21.51
CA ILE A 163 41.77 -2.33 21.88
C ILE A 163 41.45 -2.64 23.35
N GLU A 164 41.46 -1.62 24.21
CA GLU A 164 41.02 -1.72 25.59
C GLU A 164 39.52 -2.04 25.67
N GLU A 165 38.68 -1.43 24.83
CA GLU A 165 37.25 -1.77 24.69
C GLU A 165 37.02 -3.24 24.28
N LEU A 166 37.96 -3.84 23.55
CA LEU A 166 37.94 -5.26 23.20
C LEU A 166 38.51 -6.18 24.31
N GLY A 167 38.92 -5.62 25.44
CA GLY A 167 39.40 -6.34 26.61
C GLY A 167 40.90 -6.69 26.58
N VAL A 168 41.70 -5.99 25.77
CA VAL A 168 43.15 -6.21 25.71
C VAL A 168 43.88 -4.99 26.28
N GLU A 169 44.64 -5.21 27.35
CA GLU A 169 45.48 -4.17 27.94
C GLU A 169 46.68 -3.85 27.04
N VAL A 170 46.72 -2.64 26.50
CA VAL A 170 47.83 -2.16 25.67
C VAL A 170 48.41 -0.89 26.28
N ASP A 171 49.72 -0.91 26.55
CA ASP A 171 50.46 0.30 26.92
C ASP A 171 51.00 0.97 25.66
N ALA A 172 50.56 2.20 25.37
CA ALA A 172 51.05 3.00 24.24
C ALA A 172 52.59 3.06 24.13
N LYS A 173 53.32 2.96 25.25
CA LYS A 173 54.80 2.97 25.27
C LYS A 173 55.43 1.72 24.65
N ARG A 174 54.68 0.61 24.57
CA ARG A 174 55.12 -0.65 23.94
C ARG A 174 54.98 -0.61 22.41
N MET A 175 54.22 0.34 21.86
CA MET A 175 53.91 0.46 20.42
C MET A 175 54.94 1.29 19.63
N LYS A 176 56.24 1.14 19.91
CA LYS A 176 57.34 1.95 19.31
C LYS A 176 57.40 1.87 17.77
N ASN A 177 57.10 0.70 17.20
CA ASN A 177 57.14 0.48 15.75
C ASN A 177 56.06 1.29 15.01
N LEU A 178 54.87 1.43 15.60
CA LEU A 178 53.77 2.23 15.04
C LEU A 178 54.07 3.73 15.14
N GLN A 179 54.74 4.14 16.22
CA GLN A 179 55.15 5.53 16.43
C GLN A 179 56.18 5.98 15.39
N GLY A 180 57.16 5.13 15.06
CA GLY A 180 58.13 5.40 13.99
C GLY A 180 57.50 5.45 12.60
N GLN A 181 56.48 4.62 12.33
CA GLN A 181 55.74 4.65 11.07
C GLN A 181 54.85 5.90 10.95
N ALA A 182 54.32 6.40 12.08
CA ALA A 182 53.47 7.58 12.14
C ALA A 182 54.18 8.88 11.76
N GLN A 183 55.48 9.00 12.05
CA GLN A 183 56.28 10.19 11.76
C GLN A 183 56.75 10.28 10.30
N LYS A 184 56.60 9.20 9.51
CA LYS A 184 57.00 9.21 8.10
C LYS A 184 56.08 10.12 7.27
N PRO A 185 56.62 11.11 6.54
CA PRO A 185 55.82 11.97 5.67
C PRO A 185 55.18 11.14 4.54
N GLN A 186 53.88 11.29 4.34
CA GLN A 186 53.15 10.59 3.29
C GLN A 186 53.33 11.34 1.96
N LEU A 187 53.99 10.73 0.97
CA LEU A 187 53.98 11.20 -0.42
C LEU A 187 52.62 10.91 -1.07
N GLY A 188 51.61 11.70 -0.72
CA GLY A 188 50.39 11.75 -1.51
C GLY A 188 50.73 12.31 -2.89
N LYS A 189 50.63 11.50 -3.96
CA LYS A 189 50.61 12.02 -5.33
C LYS A 189 49.44 13.01 -5.42
N LYS A 190 49.72 14.31 -5.33
CA LYS A 190 48.74 15.34 -5.68
C LYS A 190 48.50 15.21 -7.17
N VAL A 191 47.51 14.41 -7.55
CA VAL A 191 46.97 14.46 -8.90
C VAL A 191 46.39 15.86 -9.04
N LYS A 192 47.10 16.76 -9.74
CA LYS A 192 46.53 18.03 -10.17
C LYS A 192 45.40 17.69 -11.12
N VAL A 193 44.18 17.59 -10.60
CA VAL A 193 42.97 17.51 -11.42
C VAL A 193 42.73 18.94 -11.92
N GLY A 194 43.37 19.27 -13.02
CA GLY A 194 43.35 20.58 -13.65
C GLY A 194 43.91 20.47 -15.06
N ARG A 195 43.46 21.36 -15.94
CA ARG A 195 43.86 21.39 -17.35
C ARG A 195 45.39 21.45 -17.45
N SER A 196 45.98 20.51 -18.17
CA SER A 196 47.43 20.44 -18.41
C SER A 196 47.93 21.78 -18.97
N PRO A 197 48.96 22.41 -18.38
CA PRO A 197 49.53 23.67 -18.88
C PRO A 197 50.14 23.55 -20.28
N SER A 198 50.49 22.33 -20.69
CA SER A 198 51.07 22.04 -21.98
C SER A 198 49.98 21.68 -22.99
N LEU A 199 49.79 22.54 -24.01
CA LEU A 199 49.06 22.32 -25.27
C LEU A 199 47.54 22.55 -25.27
N SER A 200 47.06 23.72 -24.83
CA SER A 200 45.77 24.18 -25.35
C SER A 200 45.86 25.62 -25.85
N ALA A 201 45.61 25.81 -27.15
CA ALA A 201 45.44 27.11 -27.78
C ALA A 201 44.44 27.96 -26.99
N SER A 202 44.67 29.28 -26.97
CA SER A 202 43.73 30.25 -26.40
C SER A 202 42.37 30.07 -27.09
N ARG A 203 41.44 29.41 -26.40
CA ARG A 203 40.08 29.25 -26.90
C ARG A 203 39.34 30.56 -26.62
N PRO A 204 38.57 31.10 -27.58
CA PRO A 204 37.70 32.22 -27.30
C PRO A 204 36.76 31.86 -26.16
N PRO A 205 36.33 32.84 -25.35
CA PRO A 205 35.36 32.60 -24.29
C PRO A 205 34.09 31.97 -24.89
N PRO A 206 33.45 31.03 -24.16
CA PRO A 206 32.29 30.32 -24.67
C PRO A 206 31.10 31.28 -24.89
N ARG A 207 30.19 30.91 -25.80
CA ARG A 207 29.15 31.81 -26.32
C ARG A 207 28.17 32.32 -25.25
N ASP A 208 27.95 31.54 -24.21
CA ASP A 208 27.16 31.87 -23.03
C ASP A 208 27.81 32.95 -22.14
N GLU A 209 29.13 33.09 -22.20
CA GLU A 209 29.87 34.13 -21.47
C GLU A 209 29.98 35.45 -22.23
N LEU A 210 30.06 35.38 -23.57
CA LEU A 210 30.20 36.56 -24.44
C LEU A 210 29.03 37.55 -24.32
N GLY A 211 27.80 37.07 -24.07
CA GLY A 211 26.60 37.91 -24.03
C GLY A 211 26.31 38.56 -22.67
N ILE A 212 26.92 38.07 -21.57
CA ILE A 212 26.64 38.56 -20.21
C ILE A 212 27.95 38.65 -19.42
N SER A 213 28.56 39.84 -19.40
CA SER A 213 29.86 40.05 -18.78
C SER A 213 29.85 39.77 -17.26
N ASN A 214 28.81 40.21 -16.54
CA ASN A 214 28.74 40.07 -15.08
C ASN A 214 28.42 38.63 -14.65
N LYS A 215 29.31 38.04 -13.83
CA LYS A 215 29.20 36.68 -13.30
C LYS A 215 27.91 36.44 -12.50
N ALA A 216 27.45 37.43 -11.73
CA ALA A 216 26.21 37.29 -10.96
C ALA A 216 24.97 37.17 -11.87
N LYS A 217 24.95 37.93 -12.98
CA LYS A 217 23.88 37.84 -13.99
C LYS A 217 23.94 36.51 -14.75
N ARG A 218 25.12 35.96 -15.02
CA ARG A 218 25.30 34.61 -15.61
C ARG A 218 24.69 33.51 -14.75
N LEU A 219 25.00 33.50 -13.45
CA LEU A 219 24.41 32.52 -12.52
C LEU A 219 22.88 32.63 -12.45
N LYS A 220 22.33 33.85 -12.54
CA LYS A 220 20.88 34.06 -12.61
C LYS A 220 20.29 33.51 -13.92
N ALA A 221 20.94 33.74 -15.05
CA ALA A 221 20.51 33.21 -16.35
C ALA A 221 20.55 31.67 -16.39
N GLU A 222 21.58 31.05 -15.82
CA GLU A 222 21.68 29.60 -15.72
C GLU A 222 20.56 29.00 -14.86
N LYS A 223 20.22 29.62 -13.73
CA LYS A 223 19.08 29.22 -12.88
C LYS A 223 17.76 29.33 -13.64
N LEU A 224 17.56 30.39 -14.40
CA LEU A 224 16.37 30.57 -15.24
C LEU A 224 16.28 29.48 -16.32
N ARG A 225 17.39 29.16 -16.98
CA ARG A 225 17.47 28.05 -17.95
C ARG A 225 17.11 26.71 -17.30
N ALA A 226 17.68 26.40 -16.13
CA ALA A 226 17.39 25.18 -15.41
C ALA A 226 15.91 25.07 -15.02
N LYS A 227 15.29 26.17 -14.60
CA LYS A 227 13.85 26.24 -14.29
C LYS A 227 12.98 26.05 -15.54
N ALA A 228 13.33 26.67 -16.66
CA ALA A 228 12.60 26.48 -17.93
C ALA A 228 12.61 25.02 -18.41
N MET A 229 13.73 24.31 -18.20
CA MET A 229 13.86 22.89 -18.56
C MET A 229 13.06 21.93 -17.66
N GLN A 230 12.54 22.36 -16.51
CA GLN A 230 11.83 21.46 -15.58
C GLN A 230 10.59 20.83 -16.22
N ARG A 231 9.84 21.57 -17.05
CA ARG A 231 8.65 21.03 -17.73
C ARG A 231 9.01 19.87 -18.65
N LEU A 232 10.06 20.03 -19.45
CA LEU A 232 10.55 18.99 -20.38
C LEU A 232 11.06 17.76 -19.62
N LYS A 233 11.75 17.96 -18.50
CA LYS A 233 12.20 16.86 -17.63
C LYS A 233 11.05 16.10 -16.98
N ARG A 234 10.00 16.81 -16.55
CA ARG A 234 8.78 16.18 -16.01
C ARG A 234 8.09 15.30 -17.04
N GLU A 235 8.10 15.72 -18.30
CA GLU A 235 7.58 14.93 -19.44
C GLU A 235 8.59 13.89 -19.96
N ALA A 236 9.75 13.72 -19.30
CA ALA A 236 10.82 12.80 -19.69
C ALA A 236 11.32 12.94 -21.14
N ARG A 237 11.26 14.16 -21.70
CA ARG A 237 11.75 14.44 -23.05
C ARG A 237 13.27 14.36 -23.12
N LYS A 238 13.80 13.90 -24.26
CA LYS A 238 15.26 13.79 -24.49
C LYS A 238 15.96 15.15 -24.55
N GLY A 239 15.22 16.22 -24.84
CA GLY A 239 15.71 17.60 -24.89
C GLY A 239 14.63 18.55 -25.42
N GLU A 240 15.00 19.79 -25.67
CA GLU A 240 14.09 20.80 -26.24
C GLU A 240 13.66 20.48 -27.68
N ALA A 241 14.49 19.75 -28.42
CA ALA A 241 14.20 19.32 -29.79
C ALA A 241 13.19 18.16 -29.87
N ASP A 242 12.95 17.46 -28.75
CA ASP A 242 12.06 16.32 -28.68
C ASP A 242 10.60 16.78 -28.61
N ARG A 243 10.01 16.92 -29.80
CA ARG A 243 8.63 17.37 -30.04
C ARG A 243 7.79 16.29 -30.71
N HIS A 244 8.17 15.03 -30.56
CA HIS A 244 7.45 13.91 -31.16
C HIS A 244 6.08 13.72 -30.51
N VAL A 245 5.03 13.67 -31.32
CA VAL A 245 3.67 13.37 -30.88
C VAL A 245 3.42 11.89 -31.12
N TYR A 246 3.25 11.12 -30.05
CA TYR A 246 2.96 9.70 -30.15
C TYR A 246 1.50 9.46 -30.55
N ASP A 247 1.29 8.44 -31.37
CA ASP A 247 -0.06 7.95 -31.66
C ASP A 247 -0.52 7.03 -30.52
N LEU A 248 -1.27 7.60 -29.57
CA LEU A 248 -1.77 6.87 -28.40
C LEU A 248 -2.92 5.91 -28.75
N LYS A 249 -3.62 6.15 -29.87
CA LYS A 249 -4.78 5.35 -30.29
C LYS A 249 -4.63 4.97 -31.76
N PRO A 250 -3.65 4.11 -32.09
CA PRO A 250 -3.40 3.75 -33.47
C PRO A 250 -4.59 3.00 -34.07
N LYS A 251 -5.06 3.47 -35.22
CA LYS A 251 -6.29 2.98 -35.87
C LYS A 251 -6.31 1.47 -36.06
N HIS A 252 -5.19 0.85 -36.41
CA HIS A 252 -5.10 -0.60 -36.67
C HIS A 252 -5.32 -1.47 -35.42
N LEU A 253 -5.26 -0.90 -34.21
CA LEU A 253 -5.62 -1.62 -32.97
C LEU A 253 -7.09 -1.44 -32.59
N PHE A 254 -7.67 -0.26 -32.86
CA PHE A 254 -8.98 0.14 -32.37
C PHE A 254 -10.10 0.11 -33.42
N SER A 255 -9.77 -0.20 -34.68
CA SER A 255 -10.72 -0.23 -35.79
C SER A 255 -10.72 -1.58 -36.49
N GLY A 256 -11.91 -2.08 -36.84
CA GLY A 256 -12.10 -3.37 -37.49
C GLY A 256 -12.43 -4.50 -36.51
N LYS A 257 -12.93 -5.61 -37.06
CA LYS A 257 -13.19 -6.86 -36.31
C LYS A 257 -12.46 -7.99 -37.02
N ARG A 258 -11.89 -8.92 -36.26
CA ARG A 258 -11.22 -10.11 -36.82
C ARG A 258 -12.26 -11.01 -37.48
N LYS A 259 -12.10 -11.27 -38.77
CA LYS A 259 -12.96 -12.19 -39.54
C LYS A 259 -12.32 -13.59 -39.60
N MET A 260 -13.09 -14.57 -40.08
CA MET A 260 -12.58 -15.91 -40.39
C MET A 260 -11.68 -15.84 -41.64
N GLY A 261 -10.40 -16.20 -41.54
CA GLY A 261 -9.43 -16.14 -42.64
C GLY A 261 -8.12 -15.43 -42.26
N LYS A 262 -7.54 -14.68 -43.21
CA LYS A 262 -6.30 -13.92 -42.99
C LYS A 262 -6.50 -12.84 -41.93
N THR A 263 -5.50 -12.67 -41.07
CA THR A 263 -5.50 -11.68 -39.99
C THR A 263 -4.39 -10.64 -40.23
N ASP A 264 -4.58 -9.43 -39.71
CA ASP A 264 -3.68 -8.29 -39.95
C ASP A 264 -2.36 -8.35 -39.18
N ARG A 265 -2.27 -9.21 -38.17
CA ARG A 265 -1.07 -9.42 -37.35
C ARG A 265 -0.85 -10.92 -37.13
N ARG A 266 0.43 -11.30 -37.02
CA ARG A 266 0.86 -12.69 -36.84
C ARG A 266 0.46 -13.23 -35.48
#